data_AF-A0A316JLK5-F1
#
_entry.id   AF-A0A316JLK5-F1
#
_cell.length_a   1.000
_cell.length_b   1.000
_cell.length_c   1.000
_cell.angle_alpha   90.00
_cell.angle_beta   90.00
_cell.angle_gamma   90.00
#
_symmetry.space_group_name_H-M   'P 1'
#
loop_
_entity.id
_entity.type
_entity.pdbx_description
1 polymer ?
#
loop_
_entity_poly.entity_id
_entity_poly.type
_entity_poly.pdbx_seq_one_letter_code
_entity_poly.pdbx_strand_id
1 'polypeptide(L)'
;MNPVDVTPSAGPGCWRWPLLPKPSAAGQSPLFLVVHGHAGGQIPQVITELLNDLAQARQAPVWLQALTADPLELPQGQSLLLVPLLLTPGSHARSDVPGIRDRLRREGHQVCTLPFLGAWGPWLEHLRALNAPAVLHHPLRPGVADRYLSALSRYLGVPCLSADRSAPSDAAALPLALAPNRMTAHLRTDVSPCLALLERPATRQFLFNLLLDLP
;
A
#
# COMPACT_ATOMS: atom_id res chain seq x y z
N MET A 1 38.79 20.94 26.62
CA MET A 1 38.27 19.65 26.12
C MET A 1 36.76 19.73 26.19
N ASN A 2 36.09 20.05 25.08
CA ASN A 2 34.64 20.01 24.96
C ASN A 2 34.25 18.72 24.23
N PRO A 3 33.21 18.00 24.66
CA PRO A 3 32.71 16.84 23.93
C PRO A 3 32.03 17.33 22.65
N VAL A 4 32.36 16.67 21.54
CA VAL A 4 31.71 16.89 20.24
C VAL A 4 30.42 16.06 20.25
N ASP A 5 29.28 16.75 20.23
CA ASP A 5 27.98 16.16 19.95
C ASP A 5 28.01 15.51 18.56
N VAL A 6 27.92 14.18 18.52
CA VAL A 6 27.64 13.44 17.29
C VAL A 6 26.13 13.25 17.24
N THR A 7 25.44 14.21 16.64
CA THR A 7 24.07 14.01 16.16
C THR A 7 24.16 13.20 14.86
N PRO A 8 23.56 12.00 14.76
CA PRO A 8 23.41 11.35 13.47
C PRO A 8 22.32 12.09 12.68
N SER A 9 22.73 12.96 11.77
CA SER A 9 21.86 13.44 10.69
C SER A 9 21.69 12.30 9.68
N ALA A 10 20.67 11.47 9.90
CA ALA A 10 20.11 10.62 8.86
C ALA A 10 18.95 11.39 8.23
N GLY A 11 19.22 12.17 7.19
CA GLY A 11 18.16 12.61 6.28
C GLY A 11 17.45 11.39 5.70
N PRO A 12 16.13 11.42 5.47
CA PRO A 12 15.42 10.30 4.89
C PRO A 12 16.04 9.95 3.54
N GLY A 13 16.48 8.69 3.41
CA GLY A 13 17.03 8.14 2.20
C GLY A 13 16.11 8.47 1.04
N CYS A 14 16.65 9.24 0.09
CA CYS A 14 15.97 9.78 -1.07
C CYS A 14 15.57 8.64 -2.02
N TRP A 15 14.52 7.91 -1.67
CA TRP A 15 13.86 6.96 -2.55
C TRP A 15 13.05 7.77 -3.57
N ARG A 16 13.75 8.30 -4.56
CA ARG A 16 13.15 8.99 -5.71
C ARG A 16 12.80 7.97 -6.75
N TRP A 17 11.61 8.07 -7.30
CA TRP A 17 11.19 7.30 -8.47
C TRP A 17 11.91 7.83 -9.71
N PRO A 18 13.06 7.24 -10.10
CA PRO A 18 13.95 7.90 -11.05
C PRO A 18 13.37 7.91 -12.47
N LEU A 19 12.32 7.11 -12.69
CA LEU A 19 11.62 6.95 -13.97
C LEU A 19 10.25 7.62 -13.99
N LEU A 20 9.82 8.28 -12.90
CA LEU A 20 8.57 9.02 -12.95
C LEU A 20 8.74 10.30 -13.74
N PRO A 21 7.70 10.71 -14.50
CA PRO A 21 7.64 12.05 -15.05
C PRO A 21 7.93 13.07 -13.96
N LYS A 22 8.80 14.03 -14.24
CA LYS A 22 8.97 15.16 -13.33
C LYS A 22 7.62 15.86 -13.20
N PRO A 23 7.26 16.36 -12.00
CA PRO A 23 6.07 17.20 -11.86
C PRO A 23 6.17 18.31 -12.90
N SER A 24 5.11 18.45 -13.69
CA SER A 24 5.04 19.53 -14.67
C SER A 24 5.02 20.87 -13.95
N ALA A 25 5.31 21.96 -14.66
CA ALA A 25 5.12 23.31 -14.11
C ALA A 25 3.68 23.57 -13.63
N ALA A 26 2.72 22.72 -13.99
CA ALA A 26 1.29 22.81 -13.65
C ALA A 26 0.89 22.13 -12.32
N GLY A 27 1.84 21.63 -11.52
CA GLY A 27 1.56 21.04 -10.20
C GLY A 27 1.64 19.51 -10.15
N GLN A 28 1.13 18.94 -9.06
CA GLN A 28 1.16 17.50 -8.79
C GLN A 28 0.27 16.71 -9.76
N SER A 29 0.71 15.52 -10.15
CA SER A 29 -0.02 14.64 -11.05
C SER A 29 -1.25 14.07 -10.35
N PRO A 30 -2.41 14.02 -11.03
CA PRO A 30 -3.57 13.32 -10.54
C PRO A 30 -3.27 11.84 -10.22
N LEU A 31 -3.73 11.37 -9.08
CA LEU A 31 -3.56 9.98 -8.65
C LEU A 31 -4.78 9.16 -9.01
N PHE A 32 -4.57 7.97 -9.57
CA PHE A 32 -5.59 6.94 -9.70
C PHE A 32 -5.19 5.75 -8.84
N LEU A 33 -5.77 5.65 -7.64
CA LEU A 33 -5.45 4.61 -6.67
C LEU A 33 -6.33 3.40 -6.88
N VAL A 34 -5.73 2.22 -6.78
CA VAL A 34 -6.43 0.94 -6.89
C VAL A 34 -6.31 0.18 -5.58
N VAL A 35 -7.45 -0.19 -5.01
CA VAL A 35 -7.56 -1.04 -3.82
C VAL A 35 -8.33 -2.31 -4.16
N HIS A 36 -8.19 -3.36 -3.35
CA HIS A 36 -8.98 -4.57 -3.56
C HIS A 36 -10.49 -4.29 -3.42
N GLY A 37 -10.90 -3.57 -2.38
CA GLY A 37 -12.30 -3.39 -2.02
C GLY A 37 -12.92 -4.62 -1.36
N HIS A 38 -14.18 -4.51 -0.97
CA HIS A 38 -15.03 -5.59 -0.47
C HIS A 38 -16.13 -5.92 -1.50
N ALA A 39 -17.00 -6.88 -1.19
CA ALA A 39 -18.12 -7.22 -2.07
C ALA A 39 -18.94 -5.97 -2.45
N GLY A 40 -19.32 -5.86 -3.73
CA GLY A 40 -20.06 -4.70 -4.25
C GLY A 40 -19.24 -3.41 -4.30
N GLY A 41 -17.91 -3.48 -4.38
CA GLY A 41 -17.06 -2.29 -4.52
C GLY A 41 -16.83 -1.49 -3.24
N GLN A 42 -17.31 -1.96 -2.09
CA GLN A 42 -17.21 -1.22 -0.83
C GLN A 42 -15.75 -1.00 -0.40
N ILE A 43 -15.42 0.24 -0.03
CA ILE A 43 -14.08 0.62 0.42
C ILE A 43 -14.12 0.91 1.92
N PRO A 44 -13.19 0.35 2.72
CA PRO A 44 -13.10 0.65 4.15
C PRO A 44 -12.96 2.15 4.43
N GLN A 45 -13.72 2.63 5.42
CA GLN A 45 -13.76 4.04 5.82
C GLN A 45 -12.36 4.63 6.06
N VAL A 46 -11.45 3.88 6.70
CA VAL A 46 -10.07 4.33 6.96
C VAL A 46 -9.27 4.66 5.69
N ILE A 47 -9.57 4.00 4.57
CA ILE A 47 -8.96 4.30 3.27
C ILE A 47 -9.61 5.55 2.68
N THR A 48 -10.95 5.64 2.72
CA THR A 48 -11.68 6.79 2.20
C THR A 48 -11.29 8.09 2.90
N GLU A 49 -11.19 8.08 4.23
CA GLU A 49 -10.75 9.23 5.02
C GLU A 49 -9.32 9.65 4.66
N LEU A 50 -8.38 8.68 4.66
CA LEU A 50 -6.99 8.92 4.28
C LEU A 50 -6.86 9.59 2.90
N LEU A 51 -7.64 9.13 1.92
CA LEU A 51 -7.55 9.62 0.56
C LEU A 51 -8.29 10.95 0.33
N ASN A 52 -9.33 11.23 1.12
CA ASN A 52 -9.96 12.56 1.14
C ASN A 52 -8.98 13.60 1.69
N ASP A 53 -8.31 13.30 2.80
CA ASP A 53 -7.28 14.18 3.37
C ASP A 53 -6.13 14.38 2.36
N LEU A 54 -5.74 13.31 1.66
CA LEU A 54 -4.70 13.35 0.64
C LEU A 54 -5.09 14.27 -0.52
N ALA A 55 -6.32 14.18 -1.02
CA ALA A 55 -6.82 15.03 -2.10
C ALA A 55 -6.77 16.52 -1.72
N GLN A 56 -7.15 16.84 -0.48
CA GLN A 56 -7.08 18.21 0.05
C GLN A 56 -5.63 18.70 0.13
N ALA A 57 -4.71 17.88 0.66
CA ALA A 57 -3.31 18.25 0.82
C ALA A 57 -2.55 18.38 -0.50
N ARG A 58 -2.84 17.50 -1.48
CA ARG A 58 -2.19 17.50 -2.80
C ARG A 58 -2.66 18.62 -3.71
N GLN A 59 -3.86 19.18 -3.46
CA GLN A 59 -4.53 20.12 -4.36
C GLN A 59 -4.63 19.60 -5.81
N ALA A 60 -4.72 18.28 -5.96
CA ALA A 60 -4.82 17.58 -7.23
C ALA A 60 -5.83 16.43 -7.11
N PRO A 61 -6.50 16.02 -8.21
CA PRO A 61 -7.48 14.93 -8.14
C PRO A 61 -6.86 13.62 -7.64
N VAL A 62 -7.59 12.97 -6.75
CA VAL A 62 -7.28 11.64 -6.22
C VAL A 62 -8.51 10.76 -6.49
N TRP A 63 -8.42 9.93 -7.51
CA TRP A 63 -9.45 8.95 -7.85
C TRP A 63 -9.14 7.61 -7.21
N LEU A 64 -10.20 6.88 -6.86
CA LEU A 64 -10.10 5.61 -6.16
C LEU A 64 -11.02 4.59 -6.83
N GLN A 65 -10.44 3.45 -7.23
CA GLN A 65 -11.19 2.32 -7.76
C GLN A 65 -10.95 1.08 -6.91
N ALA A 66 -12.03 0.50 -6.38
CA ALA A 66 -12.02 -0.86 -5.88
C ALA A 66 -12.04 -1.86 -7.04
N LEU A 67 -11.22 -2.90 -6.99
CA LEU A 67 -11.19 -3.96 -8.01
C LEU A 67 -12.50 -4.76 -8.08
N THR A 68 -13.30 -4.72 -7.02
CA THR A 68 -14.61 -5.35 -6.91
C THR A 68 -15.77 -4.44 -7.31
N ALA A 69 -15.50 -3.21 -7.75
CA ALA A 69 -16.48 -2.25 -8.23
C ALA A 69 -16.51 -2.22 -9.76
N ASP A 70 -17.56 -1.61 -10.31
CA ASP A 70 -17.57 -1.22 -11.71
C ASP A 70 -16.45 -0.18 -11.99
N PRO A 71 -15.93 -0.15 -13.23
CA PRO A 71 -14.97 0.86 -13.66
C PRO A 71 -15.41 2.29 -13.33
N LEU A 72 -14.50 3.08 -12.76
CA LEU A 72 -14.73 4.51 -12.56
C LEU A 72 -14.55 5.26 -13.88
N GLU A 73 -15.52 6.10 -14.23
CA GLU A 73 -15.42 7.02 -15.36
C GLU A 73 -14.60 8.26 -14.99
N LEU A 74 -13.66 8.65 -15.85
CA LEU A 74 -12.79 9.80 -15.63
C LEU A 74 -13.05 10.89 -16.69
N PRO A 75 -12.77 12.17 -16.37
CA PRO A 75 -12.78 13.22 -17.39
C PRO A 75 -11.77 12.91 -18.50
N GLN A 76 -12.08 13.20 -19.77
CA GLN A 76 -11.21 12.80 -20.89
C GLN A 76 -9.80 13.38 -20.81
N GLY A 77 -8.82 12.67 -21.37
CA GLY A 77 -7.46 13.19 -21.60
C GLY A 77 -6.57 13.38 -20.37
N GLN A 78 -6.91 12.81 -19.21
CA GLN A 78 -6.05 12.90 -18.02
C GLN A 78 -4.64 12.33 -18.23
N SER A 79 -3.68 12.90 -17.51
CA SER A 79 -2.36 12.29 -17.26
C SER A 79 -2.32 11.76 -15.83
N LEU A 80 -2.27 10.44 -15.68
CA LEU A 80 -2.54 9.72 -14.43
C LEU A 80 -1.29 9.01 -13.92
N LEU A 81 -1.09 9.09 -12.61
CA LEU A 81 -0.27 8.13 -11.88
C LEU A 81 -1.16 7.03 -11.31
N LEU A 82 -1.07 5.83 -11.87
CA LEU A 82 -1.79 4.64 -11.40
C LEU A 82 -1.03 3.99 -10.24
N VAL A 83 -1.64 3.99 -9.05
CA VAL A 83 -1.02 3.58 -7.79
C VAL A 83 -1.74 2.37 -7.18
N PRO A 84 -1.20 1.15 -7.30
CA PRO A 84 -1.83 -0.03 -6.72
C PRO A 84 -1.51 -0.16 -5.22
N LEU A 85 -2.51 0.09 -4.36
CA LEU A 85 -2.44 -0.10 -2.91
C LEU A 85 -2.67 -1.59 -2.54
N LEU A 86 -1.88 -2.47 -3.15
CA LEU A 86 -1.90 -3.91 -2.93
C LEU A 86 -0.62 -4.33 -2.20
N LEU A 87 -0.72 -5.30 -1.29
CA LEU A 87 0.41 -5.72 -0.43
C LEU A 87 1.15 -6.97 -0.94
N THR A 88 0.56 -7.69 -1.89
CA THR A 88 1.11 -8.96 -2.41
C THR A 88 0.99 -9.01 -3.94
N PRO A 89 1.89 -9.73 -4.64
CA PRO A 89 1.85 -9.88 -6.10
C PRO A 89 0.84 -10.93 -6.56
N GLY A 90 -0.43 -10.77 -6.15
CA GLY A 90 -1.55 -11.63 -6.55
C GLY A 90 -1.98 -11.46 -8.01
N SER A 91 -3.09 -12.09 -8.41
CA SER A 91 -3.71 -11.86 -9.74
C SER A 91 -4.09 -10.39 -9.93
N HIS A 92 -4.57 -9.73 -8.87
CA HIS A 92 -4.91 -8.31 -8.89
C HIS A 92 -3.75 -7.41 -9.33
N ALA A 93 -2.56 -7.60 -8.75
CA ALA A 93 -1.39 -6.82 -9.11
C ALA A 93 -0.86 -7.16 -10.52
N ARG A 94 -1.00 -8.42 -10.94
CA ARG A 94 -0.36 -8.93 -12.17
C ARG A 94 -1.25 -8.93 -13.41
N SER A 95 -2.57 -8.88 -13.24
CA SER A 95 -3.56 -8.99 -14.32
C SER A 95 -4.50 -7.80 -14.31
N ASP A 96 -5.16 -7.53 -13.18
CA ASP A 96 -6.22 -6.51 -13.15
C ASP A 96 -5.66 -5.09 -13.25
N VAL A 97 -4.56 -4.79 -12.54
CA VAL A 97 -3.90 -3.48 -12.63
C VAL A 97 -3.38 -3.20 -14.05
N PRO A 98 -2.66 -4.12 -14.73
CA PRO A 98 -2.35 -3.96 -16.15
C PRO A 98 -3.59 -3.79 -17.03
N GLY A 99 -4.67 -4.54 -16.78
CA GLY A 99 -5.93 -4.38 -17.50
C GLY A 99 -6.56 -2.99 -17.34
N ILE A 100 -6.53 -2.43 -16.12
CA ILE A 100 -6.99 -1.06 -15.84
C ILE A 100 -6.14 -0.05 -16.60
N ARG A 101 -4.80 -0.18 -16.55
CA ARG A 101 -3.89 0.69 -17.31
C ARG A 101 -4.22 0.67 -18.80
N ASP A 102 -4.39 -0.52 -19.36
CA ASP A 102 -4.62 -0.69 -20.81
C ASP A 102 -6.00 -0.17 -21.22
N ARG A 103 -7.01 -0.30 -20.35
CA ARG A 103 -8.33 0.33 -20.52
C ARG A 103 -8.22 1.86 -20.55
N LEU A 104 -7.63 2.46 -19.52
CA LEU A 104 -7.47 3.91 -19.41
C LEU A 104 -6.71 4.49 -20.60
N ARG A 105 -5.67 3.79 -21.08
CA ARG A 105 -4.95 4.22 -22.30
C ARG A 105 -5.80 4.18 -23.56
N ARG A 106 -6.66 3.17 -23.71
CA ARG A 106 -7.62 3.10 -24.84
C ARG A 106 -8.68 4.20 -24.77
N GLU A 107 -9.02 4.65 -23.57
CA GLU A 107 -9.91 5.80 -23.32
C GLU A 107 -9.22 7.16 -23.58
N GLY A 108 -7.94 7.16 -23.96
CA GLY A 108 -7.18 8.36 -24.32
C GLY A 108 -6.41 9.00 -23.17
N HIS A 109 -6.31 8.34 -22.01
CA HIS A 109 -5.50 8.82 -20.89
C HIS A 109 -4.01 8.50 -21.06
N GLN A 110 -3.15 9.40 -20.60
CA GLN A 110 -1.74 9.08 -20.38
C GLN A 110 -1.61 8.42 -19.02
N VAL A 111 -1.01 7.23 -18.94
CA VAL A 111 -0.93 6.47 -17.68
C VAL A 111 0.49 6.03 -17.39
N CYS A 112 1.03 6.51 -16.28
CA CYS A 112 2.24 5.98 -15.66
C CYS A 112 1.83 5.06 -14.50
N THR A 113 2.34 3.83 -14.46
CA THR A 113 1.95 2.84 -13.44
C THR A 113 3.08 2.60 -12.46
N LEU A 114 2.79 2.74 -11.18
CA LEU A 114 3.71 2.34 -10.11
C LEU A 114 3.62 0.85 -9.81
N PRO A 115 4.70 0.26 -9.26
CA PRO A 115 4.62 -1.05 -8.62
C PRO A 115 3.55 -1.06 -7.52
N PHE A 116 3.04 -2.25 -7.16
CA PHE A 116 2.17 -2.37 -5.99
C PHE A 116 2.89 -1.96 -4.70
N LEU A 117 2.15 -1.43 -3.73
CA LEU A 117 2.68 -0.89 -2.46
C LEU A 117 3.65 -1.86 -1.75
N GLY A 118 3.37 -3.16 -1.75
CA GLY A 118 4.25 -4.19 -1.18
C GLY A 118 5.64 -4.30 -1.83
N ALA A 119 5.88 -3.65 -2.97
CA ALA A 119 7.20 -3.58 -3.60
C ALA A 119 7.95 -2.28 -3.32
N TRP A 120 7.39 -1.35 -2.54
CA TRP A 120 8.00 -0.05 -2.28
C TRP A 120 9.01 -0.15 -1.14
N GLY A 121 10.26 0.25 -1.39
CA GLY A 121 11.34 0.21 -0.39
C GLY A 121 10.95 0.88 0.94
N PRO A 122 10.54 2.16 0.95
CA PRO A 122 10.14 2.86 2.17
C PRO A 122 8.99 2.17 2.93
N TRP A 123 8.04 1.56 2.20
CA TRP A 123 6.96 0.80 2.81
C TRP A 123 7.47 -0.44 3.52
N LEU A 124 8.39 -1.20 2.89
CA LEU A 124 9.00 -2.36 3.50
C LEU A 124 9.86 -2.00 4.71
N GLU A 125 10.58 -0.87 4.66
CA GLU A 125 11.34 -0.33 5.79
C GLU A 125 10.41 0.01 6.96
N HIS A 126 9.28 0.67 6.69
CA HIS A 126 8.27 0.95 7.70
C HIS A 126 7.70 -0.33 8.31
N LEU A 127 7.35 -1.34 7.51
CA LEU A 127 6.90 -2.64 8.02
C LEU A 127 7.94 -3.30 8.93
N ARG A 128 9.23 -3.20 8.59
CA ARG A 128 10.32 -3.70 9.42
C ARG A 128 10.42 -2.96 10.75
N ALA A 129 10.24 -1.64 10.73
CA ALA A 129 10.28 -0.80 11.93
C ALA A 129 9.13 -1.06 12.92
N LEU A 130 8.04 -1.70 12.49
CA LEU A 130 6.96 -2.14 13.39
C LEU A 130 7.39 -3.27 14.34
N ASN A 131 8.53 -3.92 14.10
CA ASN A 131 9.17 -4.89 14.98
C ASN A 131 8.24 -6.00 15.48
N ALA A 132 7.36 -6.50 14.61
CA ALA A 132 6.47 -7.61 14.94
C ALA A 132 7.20 -8.95 14.86
N PRO A 133 6.89 -9.93 15.73
CA PRO A 133 7.58 -11.23 15.77
C PRO A 133 7.30 -12.11 14.54
N ALA A 134 6.21 -11.85 13.82
CA ALA A 134 5.83 -12.53 12.59
C ALA A 134 4.89 -11.64 11.77
N VAL A 135 4.67 -12.00 10.51
CA VAL A 135 3.69 -11.37 9.62
C VAL A 135 2.64 -12.40 9.20
N LEU A 136 1.35 -12.09 9.40
CA LEU A 136 0.24 -12.96 9.00
C LEU A 136 -0.31 -12.51 7.65
N HIS A 137 -0.38 -13.42 6.69
CA HIS A 137 -0.99 -13.15 5.38
C HIS A 137 -2.20 -14.05 5.13
N HIS A 138 -3.14 -13.56 4.34
CA HIS A 138 -4.24 -14.39 3.85
C HIS A 138 -3.69 -15.52 2.96
N PRO A 139 -4.42 -16.62 2.78
CA PRO A 139 -4.02 -17.68 1.85
C PRO A 139 -3.77 -17.11 0.44
N LEU A 140 -2.61 -17.44 -0.12
CA LEU A 140 -2.21 -17.05 -1.47
C LEU A 140 -2.14 -18.29 -2.36
N ARG A 141 -2.38 -18.09 -3.66
CA ARG A 141 -2.15 -19.16 -4.64
C ARG A 141 -0.65 -19.43 -4.74
N PRO A 142 -0.21 -20.70 -4.80
CA PRO A 142 1.20 -21.05 -4.92
C PRO A 142 1.89 -20.40 -6.13
N GLY A 143 3.21 -20.21 -6.03
CA GLY A 143 4.08 -19.72 -7.10
C GLY A 143 4.72 -18.36 -6.80
N VAL A 144 4.27 -17.29 -7.48
CA VAL A 144 4.88 -15.95 -7.35
C VAL A 144 4.75 -15.41 -5.93
N ALA A 145 3.62 -15.67 -5.28
CA ALA A 145 3.38 -15.28 -3.91
C ALA A 145 4.40 -15.90 -2.94
N ASP A 146 4.75 -17.19 -3.11
CA ASP A 146 5.68 -17.89 -2.23
C ASP A 146 7.09 -17.29 -2.30
N ARG A 147 7.55 -16.96 -3.52
CA ARG A 147 8.84 -16.29 -3.73
C ARG A 147 8.86 -14.91 -3.07
N TYR A 148 7.78 -14.16 -3.22
CA TYR A 148 7.64 -12.84 -2.59
C TYR A 148 7.63 -12.95 -1.07
N LEU A 149 6.83 -13.84 -0.48
CA LEU A 149 6.78 -14.05 0.97
C LEU A 149 8.14 -14.52 1.52
N SER A 150 8.85 -15.37 0.78
CA SER A 150 10.22 -15.79 1.16
C SER A 150 11.20 -14.60 1.15
N ALA A 151 11.10 -13.73 0.15
CA ALA A 151 11.92 -12.52 0.08
C ALA A 151 11.55 -11.51 1.17
N LEU A 152 10.26 -11.30 1.41
CA LEU A 152 9.72 -10.42 2.44
C LEU A 152 10.16 -10.89 3.83
N SER A 153 10.02 -12.18 4.13
CA SER A 153 10.46 -12.75 5.40
C SER A 153 11.95 -12.53 5.64
N ARG A 154 12.80 -12.75 4.63
CA ARG A 154 14.23 -12.47 4.71
C ARG A 154 14.52 -10.98 4.95
N TYR A 155 13.79 -10.10 4.28
CA TYR A 155 13.98 -8.65 4.39
C TYR A 155 13.57 -8.11 5.77
N LEU A 156 12.43 -8.58 6.29
CA LEU A 156 11.91 -8.19 7.61
C LEU A 156 12.65 -8.87 8.76
N GLY A 157 13.28 -10.03 8.52
CA GLY A 157 13.97 -10.82 9.54
C GLY A 157 13.02 -11.67 10.40
N VAL A 158 11.76 -11.83 9.97
CA VAL A 158 10.71 -12.55 10.72
C VAL A 158 9.89 -13.44 9.78
N PRO A 159 9.28 -14.54 10.29
CA PRO A 159 8.49 -15.42 9.46
C PRO A 159 7.24 -14.75 8.90
N CYS A 160 6.92 -15.06 7.65
CA CYS A 160 5.59 -14.79 7.07
C CYS A 160 4.76 -16.07 7.15
N LEU A 161 3.67 -16.04 7.92
CA LEU A 161 2.81 -17.18 8.20
C LEU A 161 1.44 -16.98 7.56
N SER A 162 0.84 -18.08 7.12
CA SER A 162 -0.55 -18.05 6.65
C SER A 162 -1.49 -17.96 7.85
N ALA A 163 -2.44 -17.03 7.81
CA ALA A 163 -3.43 -16.83 8.88
C ALA A 163 -4.26 -18.09 9.17
N ASP A 164 -4.55 -18.94 8.17
CA ASP A 164 -5.28 -20.20 8.37
C ASP A 164 -4.48 -21.23 9.21
N ARG A 165 -3.19 -20.99 9.41
CA ARG A 165 -2.27 -21.85 10.16
C ARG A 165 -1.71 -21.16 11.40
N SER A 166 -2.19 -19.97 11.75
CA SER A 166 -1.69 -19.23 12.92
C SER A 166 -2.12 -19.91 14.22
N ALA A 167 -1.20 -19.99 15.17
CA ALA A 167 -1.48 -20.48 16.51
C ALA A 167 -1.80 -19.30 17.46
N PRO A 168 -2.40 -19.53 18.64
CA PRO A 168 -2.61 -18.49 19.65
C PRO A 168 -1.32 -17.77 20.08
N SER A 169 -0.16 -18.43 19.97
CA SER A 169 1.16 -17.83 20.21
C SER A 169 1.51 -16.70 19.24
N ASP A 170 0.82 -16.61 18.11
CA ASP A 170 1.03 -15.60 17.08
C ASP A 170 0.19 -14.34 17.31
N ALA A 171 -0.42 -14.18 18.50
CA ALA A 171 -1.29 -13.05 18.83
C ALA A 171 -0.63 -11.66 18.67
N ALA A 172 0.71 -11.59 18.72
CA ALA A 172 1.49 -10.37 18.50
C ALA A 172 1.92 -10.16 17.04
N ALA A 173 1.61 -11.09 16.14
CA ALA A 173 2.00 -11.01 14.74
C ALA A 173 1.30 -9.84 14.01
N LEU A 174 1.98 -9.29 13.01
CA LEU A 174 1.48 -8.19 12.21
C LEU A 174 0.59 -8.71 11.07
N PRO A 175 -0.70 -8.33 11.01
CA PRO A 175 -1.54 -8.69 9.89
C PRO A 175 -1.11 -7.92 8.63
N LEU A 176 -0.75 -8.62 7.57
CA LEU A 176 -0.49 -8.07 6.25
C LEU A 176 -1.82 -7.75 5.54
N ALA A 177 -2.57 -6.82 6.13
CA ALA A 177 -3.83 -6.31 5.64
C ALA A 177 -3.80 -4.79 5.71
N LEU A 178 -4.02 -4.12 4.58
CA LEU A 178 -3.93 -2.66 4.52
C LEU A 178 -5.04 -2.02 5.38
N ALA A 179 -6.26 -2.50 5.24
CA ALA A 179 -7.43 -2.08 5.99
C ALA A 179 -8.17 -3.30 6.57
N PRO A 180 -9.10 -3.09 7.53
CA PRO A 180 -9.87 -4.18 8.12
C PRO A 180 -10.53 -5.06 7.06
N ASN A 181 -10.44 -6.37 7.25
CA ASN A 181 -11.03 -7.38 6.38
C ASN A 181 -11.42 -8.63 7.19
N ARG A 182 -11.89 -9.67 6.49
CA ARG A 182 -12.30 -10.94 7.12
C ARG A 182 -11.18 -11.60 7.93
N MET A 183 -9.94 -11.52 7.46
CA MET A 183 -8.78 -12.11 8.16
C MET A 183 -8.54 -11.40 9.48
N THR A 184 -8.46 -10.06 9.48
CA THR A 184 -8.25 -9.30 10.73
C THR A 184 -9.43 -9.43 11.69
N ALA A 185 -10.66 -9.60 11.18
CA ALA A 185 -11.83 -9.87 12.00
C ALA A 185 -11.76 -11.26 12.67
N HIS A 186 -11.35 -12.31 11.95
CA HIS A 186 -11.21 -13.66 12.52
C HIS A 186 -10.07 -13.77 13.53
N LEU A 187 -9.00 -13.00 13.34
CA LEU A 187 -7.84 -13.01 14.23
C LEU A 187 -8.03 -12.12 15.48
N ARG A 188 -9.07 -11.29 15.51
CA ARG A 188 -9.36 -10.40 16.63
C ARG A 188 -9.84 -11.20 17.83
N THR A 189 -9.23 -10.97 18.99
CA THR A 189 -9.58 -11.59 20.27
C THR A 189 -9.66 -10.52 21.36
N ASP A 190 -10.20 -10.86 22.53
CA ASP A 190 -10.24 -9.95 23.68
C ASP A 190 -8.84 -9.56 24.19
N VAL A 191 -7.82 -10.36 23.87
CA VAL A 191 -6.43 -10.18 24.32
C VAL A 191 -5.55 -9.54 23.24
N SER A 192 -5.92 -9.63 21.97
CA SER A 192 -5.20 -9.00 20.85
C SER A 192 -6.18 -8.40 19.84
N PRO A 193 -6.15 -7.07 19.62
CA PRO A 193 -7.07 -6.42 18.69
C PRO A 193 -6.79 -6.73 17.21
N CYS A 194 -5.65 -7.37 16.91
CA CYS A 194 -5.22 -7.79 15.57
C CYS A 194 -5.45 -6.71 14.49
N LEU A 195 -4.94 -5.50 14.76
CA LEU A 195 -5.17 -4.33 13.94
C LEU A 195 -4.56 -4.45 12.54
N ALA A 196 -5.35 -4.12 11.52
CA ALA A 196 -4.88 -3.86 10.16
C ALA A 196 -3.88 -2.69 10.15
N LEU A 197 -3.10 -2.59 9.07
CA LEU A 197 -1.99 -1.63 8.99
C LEU A 197 -2.48 -0.18 9.12
N LEU A 198 -3.56 0.21 8.44
CA LEU A 198 -4.09 1.58 8.53
C LEU A 198 -4.90 1.87 9.79
N GLU A 199 -5.26 0.86 10.60
CA GLU A 199 -5.80 1.09 11.94
C GLU A 199 -4.71 1.59 12.91
N ARG A 200 -3.43 1.50 12.53
CA ARG A 200 -2.29 2.04 13.30
C ARG A 200 -2.02 3.48 12.87
N PRO A 201 -2.17 4.50 13.74
CA PRO A 201 -2.02 5.91 13.34
C PRO A 201 -0.68 6.22 12.65
N ALA A 202 0.43 5.70 13.18
CA ALA A 202 1.75 5.91 12.60
C ALA A 202 1.88 5.32 11.18
N THR A 203 1.27 4.17 10.91
CA THR A 203 1.32 3.54 9.57
C THR A 203 0.43 4.28 8.58
N ARG A 204 -0.73 4.76 9.04
CA ARG A 204 -1.62 5.60 8.24
C ARG A 204 -0.95 6.91 7.86
N GLN A 205 -0.32 7.61 8.81
CA GLN A 205 0.44 8.82 8.53
C GLN A 205 1.63 8.57 7.60
N PHE A 206 2.31 7.43 7.77
CA PHE A 206 3.42 7.07 6.89
C PHE A 206 2.95 6.87 5.44
N LEU A 207 1.86 6.13 5.22
CA LEU A 207 1.30 5.96 3.88
C LEU A 207 0.82 7.30 3.30
N PHE A 208 0.17 8.15 4.11
CA PHE A 208 -0.22 9.49 3.70
C PHE A 208 0.98 10.26 3.13
N ASN A 209 2.09 10.32 3.88
CA ASN A 209 3.29 11.04 3.45
C ASN A 209 3.88 10.44 2.17
N LEU A 210 3.96 9.09 2.08
CA LEU A 210 4.44 8.43 0.85
C LEU A 210 3.62 8.78 -0.38
N LEU A 211 2.29 8.87 -0.23
CA LEU A 211 1.40 9.24 -1.33
C LEU A 211 1.44 10.73 -1.64
N LEU A 212 1.61 11.58 -0.62
CA LEU A 212 1.75 13.03 -0.76
C LEU A 212 3.03 13.39 -1.53
N ASP A 213 4.12 12.66 -1.32
CA ASP A 213 5.43 12.86 -1.96
C ASP A 213 5.49 12.36 -3.41
N LEU A 214 4.42 11.71 -3.91
CA LEU A 214 4.32 11.36 -5.33
C LEU A 214 4.25 12.62 -6.20
N PRO A 215 4.80 12.59 -7.43
CA PRO A 215 4.82 13.75 -8.32
C PRO A 215 3.43 14.13 -8.84
#